data_AF-A0A7G8H941-F1
#
_entry.id   AF-A0A7G8H941-F1
#
_cell.length_a   1.000
_cell.length_b   1.000
_cell.length_c   1.000
_cell.angle_alpha   90.00
_cell.angle_beta   90.00
_cell.angle_gamma   90.00
#
_symmetry.space_group_name_H-M   'P 1'
#
loop_
_entity.id
_entity.type
_entity.pdbx_description
1 polymer ?
#
loop_
_entity_poly.entity_id
_entity_poly.type
_entity_poly.pdbx_seq_one_letter_code
_entity_poly.pdbx_strand_id
1 'polypeptide(L)'
;MKTKKRSTNSKYYLAKQAIRLKSSEDGFTLSEVMVAIVIVGILSSVALPNYLNQVNRSRQNEAASTISQIQTTIASYADEFGVLPDSWAELNDTSAVMTDDGPATKDNFQAITLSGGYYDVKIEPVGNLFTITATRDEAPNLNIVACVNLTNGASGINKGTKTASASAPNCG
;
A
#
# COMPACT_ATOMS: atom_id res chain seq x y z
N MET A 1 35.58 79.37 -49.74
CA MET A 1 35.42 78.10 -50.48
C MET A 1 35.09 76.99 -49.49
N LYS A 2 33.86 76.44 -49.55
CA LYS A 2 33.36 75.31 -48.72
C LYS A 2 33.96 73.99 -49.19
N THR A 3 34.13 73.01 -48.29
CA THR A 3 33.56 71.63 -48.41
C THR A 3 33.80 70.73 -47.19
N LYS A 4 32.76 70.62 -46.34
CA LYS A 4 32.10 69.42 -45.76
C LYS A 4 32.79 68.04 -45.85
N LYS A 5 32.92 67.33 -44.71
CA LYS A 5 32.67 65.86 -44.58
C LYS A 5 32.45 65.46 -43.10
N ARG A 6 31.19 65.20 -42.72
CA ARG A 6 30.61 63.90 -42.29
C ARG A 6 31.20 63.38 -40.98
N SER A 7 30.56 63.57 -39.83
CA SER A 7 29.46 62.73 -39.30
C SER A 7 29.76 61.22 -39.39
N THR A 8 30.35 60.70 -38.32
CA THR A 8 30.22 59.29 -37.91
C THR A 8 29.94 59.28 -36.41
N ASN A 9 28.66 59.46 -36.09
CA ASN A 9 28.07 59.03 -34.83
C ASN A 9 28.15 57.51 -34.71
N SER A 10 27.95 57.02 -33.48
CA SER A 10 27.39 55.70 -33.19
C SER A 10 28.41 54.58 -33.39
N LYS A 11 28.89 53.89 -32.35
CA LYS A 11 28.15 52.72 -31.82
C LYS A 11 28.73 52.18 -30.49
N TYR A 12 29.49 52.97 -29.73
CA TYR A 12 30.11 52.49 -28.48
C TYR A 12 29.37 52.88 -27.20
N TYR A 13 28.12 53.33 -27.31
CA TYR A 13 27.18 53.27 -26.20
C TYR A 13 26.62 51.85 -26.10
N LEU A 14 27.50 50.88 -25.80
CA LEU A 14 27.05 49.69 -25.09
C LEU A 14 26.70 50.16 -23.70
N ALA A 15 25.48 50.71 -23.62
CA ALA A 15 24.76 50.90 -22.39
C ALA A 15 24.91 49.58 -21.64
N LYS A 16 25.76 49.62 -20.63
CA LYS A 16 25.75 48.74 -19.47
C LYS A 16 24.43 49.01 -18.75
N GLN A 17 23.31 48.73 -19.43
CA GLN A 17 22.06 48.40 -18.79
C GLN A 17 22.34 47.06 -18.11
N ALA A 18 22.99 47.14 -16.96
CA ALA A 18 22.64 46.24 -15.89
C ALA A 18 21.13 46.40 -15.76
N ILE A 19 20.40 45.46 -16.35
CA ILE A 19 19.00 45.23 -16.03
C ILE A 19 19.04 45.01 -14.52
N ARG A 20 18.81 46.07 -13.74
CA ARG A 20 18.36 45.91 -12.37
C ARG A 20 16.98 45.28 -12.55
N LEU A 21 16.94 43.95 -12.58
CA LEU A 21 15.77 43.21 -12.18
C LEU A 21 15.48 43.75 -10.79
N LYS A 22 14.58 44.74 -10.71
CA LYS A 22 14.00 45.12 -9.44
C LYS A 22 13.15 43.92 -9.07
N SER A 23 13.74 42.99 -8.34
CA SER A 23 13.00 41.97 -7.63
C SER A 23 12.12 42.75 -6.66
N SER A 24 10.85 42.92 -7.03
CA SER A 24 9.82 43.17 -6.06
C SER A 24 9.77 41.92 -5.20
N GLU A 25 10.55 41.92 -4.13
CA GLU A 25 10.46 40.89 -3.09
C GLU A 25 9.18 41.16 -2.30
N ASP A 26 8.05 40.81 -2.92
CA ASP A 26 6.76 40.74 -2.24
C ASP A 26 6.83 39.51 -1.30
N GLY A 27 7.30 39.75 -0.08
CA GLY A 27 7.35 38.74 0.98
C GLY A 27 5.97 38.51 1.57
N PHE A 28 5.64 37.25 1.89
CA PHE A 28 4.44 36.91 2.66
C PHE A 28 4.44 37.62 4.01
N THR A 29 3.29 38.17 4.39
CA THR A 29 3.16 38.81 5.71
C THR A 29 3.09 37.74 6.81
N LEU A 30 3.59 38.06 8.01
CA LEU A 30 3.53 37.13 9.15
C LEU A 30 2.08 36.76 9.52
N SER A 31 1.14 37.69 9.33
CA SER A 31 -0.30 37.45 9.51
C SER A 31 -0.88 36.48 8.49
N GLU A 32 -0.40 36.53 7.24
CA GLU A 32 -0.87 35.64 6.17
C GLU A 32 -0.41 34.21 6.40
N VAL A 33 0.83 34.03 6.85
CA VAL A 33 1.33 32.72 7.28
C VAL A 33 0.61 32.23 8.53
N MET A 34 0.30 33.09 9.51
CA MET A 34 -0.45 32.70 10.70
C MET A 34 -1.87 32.22 10.40
N VAL A 35 -2.62 32.93 9.56
CA VAL A 35 -3.98 32.49 9.20
C VAL A 35 -3.92 31.20 8.38
N ALA A 36 -2.93 31.05 7.49
CA ALA A 36 -2.75 29.83 6.72
C ALA A 36 -2.50 28.59 7.60
N ILE A 37 -1.62 28.67 8.60
CA ILE A 37 -1.36 27.52 9.49
C ILE A 37 -2.58 27.16 10.33
N VAL A 38 -3.42 28.15 10.71
CA VAL A 38 -4.67 27.89 11.45
C VAL A 38 -5.65 27.10 10.58
N ILE A 39 -5.84 27.52 9.32
CA ILE A 39 -6.73 26.82 8.39
C ILE A 39 -6.23 25.40 8.11
N VAL A 40 -4.94 25.23 7.79
CA VAL A 40 -4.33 23.91 7.55
C VAL A 40 -4.38 23.04 8.81
N GLY A 41 -4.23 23.62 10.00
CA GLY A 41 -4.38 22.93 11.28
C GLY A 41 -5.78 22.33 11.47
N ILE A 42 -6.83 23.10 11.19
CA ILE A 42 -8.23 22.62 11.29
C ILE A 42 -8.48 21.49 10.29
N LEU A 43 -8.08 21.68 9.02
CA LEU A 43 -8.28 20.67 7.97
C LEU A 43 -7.51 19.37 8.27
N SER A 44 -6.26 19.48 8.73
CA SER A 44 -5.40 18.32 9.01
C SER A 44 -5.91 17.49 10.19
N SER A 45 -6.51 18.11 11.22
CA SER A 45 -7.10 17.41 12.37
C SER A 45 -8.17 16.39 11.97
N VAL A 46 -8.96 16.68 10.93
CA VAL A 46 -10.02 15.78 10.43
C VAL A 46 -9.51 14.87 9.30
N ALA A 47 -8.68 15.40 8.40
CA ALA A 47 -8.23 14.68 7.22
C ALA A 47 -7.25 13.55 7.56
N LEU A 48 -6.28 13.79 8.44
CA LEU A 48 -5.24 12.83 8.78
C LEU A 48 -5.79 11.50 9.36
N PRO A 49 -6.67 11.49 10.39
CA PRO A 49 -7.18 10.23 10.93
C PRO A 49 -8.03 9.47 9.90
N ASN A 50 -8.74 10.16 9.01
CA ASN A 50 -9.52 9.52 7.95
C ASN A 50 -8.60 8.87 6.90
N TYR A 51 -7.57 9.61 6.45
CA TYR A 51 -6.59 9.11 5.50
C TYR A 51 -5.89 7.83 6.00
N LEU A 52 -5.41 7.84 7.25
CA LEU A 52 -4.78 6.65 7.86
C LEU A 52 -5.74 5.45 7.92
N ASN A 53 -7.04 5.68 8.15
CA ASN A 53 -8.03 4.60 8.14
C ASN A 53 -8.26 4.04 6.74
N GLN A 54 -8.27 4.89 5.72
CA GLN A 54 -8.42 4.46 4.33
C GLN A 54 -7.22 3.63 3.87
N VAL A 55 -6.00 4.05 4.19
CA VAL A 55 -4.77 3.27 3.92
C VAL A 55 -4.81 1.91 4.61
N ASN A 56 -5.20 1.87 5.89
CA ASN A 56 -5.33 0.62 6.64
C ASN A 56 -6.37 -0.34 6.02
N ARG A 57 -7.52 0.18 5.58
CA ARG A 57 -8.54 -0.62 4.89
C ARG A 57 -8.06 -1.11 3.53
N SER A 58 -7.30 -0.29 2.80
CA SER A 58 -6.70 -0.68 1.52
C SER A 58 -5.76 -1.87 1.71
N ARG A 59 -4.83 -1.79 2.68
CA ARG A 59 -3.92 -2.88 3.02
C ARG A 59 -4.66 -4.16 3.48
N GLN A 60 -5.71 -4.00 4.28
CA GLN A 60 -6.54 -5.13 4.70
C GLN A 60 -7.27 -5.78 3.51
N ASN A 61 -7.73 -5.00 2.54
CA ASN A 61 -8.37 -5.51 1.33
C ASN A 61 -7.38 -6.23 0.40
N GLU A 62 -6.17 -5.69 0.28
CA GLU A 62 -5.07 -6.32 -0.45
C GLU A 62 -4.72 -7.69 0.16
N ALA A 63 -4.47 -7.74 1.46
CA ALA A 63 -4.22 -9.01 2.16
C ALA A 63 -5.40 -9.98 2.03
N ALA A 64 -6.65 -9.50 2.12
CA ALA A 64 -7.82 -10.36 1.92
C ALA A 64 -7.93 -10.90 0.49
N SER A 65 -7.53 -10.13 -0.52
CA SER A 65 -7.45 -10.60 -1.91
C SER A 65 -6.40 -11.69 -2.06
N THR A 66 -5.22 -11.51 -1.48
CA THR A 66 -4.16 -12.54 -1.47
C THR A 66 -4.62 -13.81 -0.75
N ILE A 67 -5.31 -13.68 0.38
CA ILE A 67 -5.89 -14.83 1.09
C ILE A 67 -6.95 -15.54 0.24
N SER A 68 -7.80 -14.80 -0.47
CA SER A 68 -8.76 -15.39 -1.40
C SER A 68 -8.07 -16.17 -2.51
N GLN A 69 -6.95 -15.67 -3.02
CA GLN A 69 -6.13 -16.38 -4.00
C GLN A 69 -5.58 -17.67 -3.39
N ILE A 70 -5.03 -17.61 -2.16
CA ILE A 70 -4.54 -18.80 -1.44
C ILE A 70 -5.65 -19.85 -1.28
N GLN A 71 -6.88 -19.47 -0.92
CA GLN A 71 -8.02 -20.39 -0.83
C GLN A 71 -8.27 -21.11 -2.16
N THR A 72 -8.26 -20.36 -3.27
CA THR A 72 -8.43 -20.95 -4.60
C THR A 72 -7.25 -21.83 -4.98
N THR A 73 -6.02 -21.45 -4.62
CA THR A 73 -4.81 -22.26 -4.88
C THR A 73 -4.85 -23.59 -4.16
N ILE A 74 -5.26 -23.61 -2.87
CA ILE A 74 -5.40 -24.84 -2.10
C ILE A 74 -6.43 -25.78 -2.73
N ALA A 75 -7.58 -25.23 -3.16
CA ALA A 75 -8.61 -26.01 -3.84
C ALA A 75 -8.10 -26.58 -5.18
N SER A 76 -7.48 -25.73 -6.01
CA SER A 76 -6.91 -26.15 -7.30
C SER A 76 -5.81 -27.20 -7.15
N TYR A 77 -4.94 -27.07 -6.14
CA TYR A 77 -3.89 -28.06 -5.87
C TYR A 77 -4.48 -29.42 -5.51
N ALA A 78 -5.49 -29.43 -4.63
CA ALA A 78 -6.17 -30.66 -4.26
C ALA A 78 -6.90 -31.31 -5.45
N ASP A 79 -7.46 -30.51 -6.35
CA ASP A 79 -8.12 -30.99 -7.58
C ASP A 79 -7.11 -31.55 -8.61
N GLU A 80 -5.94 -30.92 -8.74
CA GLU A 80 -4.92 -31.31 -9.72
C GLU A 80 -4.15 -32.57 -9.30
N PHE A 81 -3.73 -32.65 -8.04
CA PHE A 81 -2.87 -33.72 -7.55
C PHE A 81 -3.62 -34.80 -6.77
N GLY A 82 -4.87 -34.56 -6.39
CA GLY A 82 -5.68 -35.50 -5.59
C GLY A 82 -5.18 -35.69 -4.16
N VAL A 83 -4.24 -34.86 -3.72
CA VAL A 83 -3.65 -34.87 -2.38
C VAL A 83 -3.74 -33.48 -1.76
N LEU A 84 -3.79 -33.43 -0.43
CA LEU A 84 -3.87 -32.18 0.32
C LEU A 84 -2.48 -31.54 0.43
N PRO A 85 -2.34 -30.23 0.20
CA PRO A 85 -1.06 -29.57 0.36
C PRO A 85 -0.68 -29.50 1.85
N ASP A 86 0.60 -29.67 2.18
CA ASP A 86 1.14 -29.63 3.54
C ASP A 86 2.08 -28.45 3.82
N SER A 87 2.49 -27.75 2.76
CA SER A 87 3.52 -26.70 2.82
C SER A 87 3.27 -25.57 1.82
N TRP A 88 3.94 -24.44 2.05
CA TRP A 88 3.89 -23.32 1.10
C TRP A 88 4.60 -23.64 -0.22
N ALA A 89 5.62 -24.49 -0.17
CA ALA A 89 6.39 -24.91 -1.34
C ALA A 89 5.51 -25.65 -2.36
N GLU A 90 4.59 -26.50 -1.91
CA GLU A 90 3.65 -27.22 -2.79
C GLU A 90 2.65 -26.27 -3.47
N LEU A 91 2.16 -25.25 -2.75
CA LEU A 91 1.26 -24.26 -3.35
C LEU A 91 1.93 -23.45 -4.47
N ASN A 92 3.26 -23.37 -4.50
CA ASN A 92 4.00 -22.69 -5.55
C ASN A 92 3.89 -23.37 -6.92
N ASP A 93 3.57 -24.67 -6.98
CA ASP A 93 3.40 -25.41 -8.24
C ASP A 93 2.13 -24.99 -9.00
N THR A 94 1.10 -24.55 -8.27
CA THR A 94 -0.15 -24.04 -8.87
C THR A 94 -0.15 -22.52 -8.95
N SER A 95 0.10 -21.83 -7.84
CA SER A 95 0.17 -20.37 -7.79
C SER A 95 1.05 -19.91 -6.64
N ALA A 96 2.20 -19.39 -7.02
CA ALA A 96 3.20 -18.85 -6.13
C ALA A 96 2.65 -17.72 -5.23
N VAL A 97 2.74 -17.91 -3.91
CA VAL A 97 2.44 -16.87 -2.92
C VAL A 97 3.71 -16.06 -2.66
N MET A 98 3.70 -14.76 -2.96
CA MET A 98 4.88 -13.91 -2.83
C MET A 98 5.04 -13.34 -1.42
N THR A 99 6.29 -13.39 -0.95
CA THR A 99 6.82 -12.68 0.22
C THR A 99 7.86 -11.66 -0.26
N ASP A 100 8.36 -10.81 0.64
CA ASP A 100 9.41 -9.84 0.29
C ASP A 100 10.75 -10.52 -0.10
N ASP A 101 10.98 -11.76 0.33
CA ASP A 101 12.18 -12.56 0.00
C ASP A 101 11.98 -13.51 -1.21
N GLY A 102 10.84 -13.41 -1.90
CA GLY A 102 10.48 -14.28 -3.04
C GLY A 102 9.28 -15.19 -2.74
N PRO A 103 9.09 -16.28 -3.50
CA PRO A 103 8.00 -17.23 -3.27
C PRO A 103 8.07 -17.83 -1.86
N ALA A 104 6.92 -18.04 -1.24
CA ALA A 104 6.81 -18.71 0.04
C ALA A 104 7.22 -20.18 -0.08
N THR A 105 8.30 -20.57 0.61
CA THR A 105 8.86 -21.94 0.56
C THR A 105 8.86 -22.63 1.93
N LYS A 106 8.26 -22.03 2.96
CA LYS A 106 8.26 -22.60 4.31
C LYS A 106 7.42 -23.89 4.38
N ASP A 107 7.89 -24.84 5.17
CA ASP A 107 7.19 -26.09 5.45
C ASP A 107 6.05 -25.90 6.47
N ASN A 108 5.13 -26.86 6.54
CA ASN A 108 4.06 -26.95 7.56
C ASN A 108 3.22 -25.69 7.74
N PHE A 109 3.01 -24.94 6.65
CA PHE A 109 2.27 -23.67 6.65
C PHE A 109 2.63 -22.68 7.77
N GLN A 110 3.91 -22.65 8.16
CA GLN A 110 4.40 -21.69 9.14
C GLN A 110 4.10 -20.25 8.72
N ALA A 111 4.01 -19.35 9.69
CA ALA A 111 3.73 -17.94 9.42
C ALA A 111 4.72 -17.35 8.41
N ILE A 112 4.20 -16.79 7.31
CA ILE A 112 4.94 -16.03 6.32
C ILE A 112 4.47 -14.59 6.32
N THR A 113 5.36 -13.65 6.07
CA THR A 113 4.99 -12.25 5.90
C THR A 113 4.64 -12.01 4.44
N LEU A 114 3.43 -11.51 4.16
CA LEU A 114 3.03 -11.15 2.81
C LEU A 114 3.88 -10.01 2.27
N SER A 115 3.96 -9.92 0.94
CA SER A 115 4.59 -8.78 0.29
C SER A 115 3.99 -7.46 0.80
N GLY A 116 4.85 -6.54 1.22
CA GLY A 116 4.48 -5.28 1.85
C GLY A 116 4.62 -5.25 3.38
N GLY A 117 4.94 -6.38 4.04
CA GLY A 117 5.42 -6.37 5.42
C GLY A 117 4.38 -6.08 6.51
N TYR A 118 3.08 -6.04 6.18
CA TYR A 118 2.02 -5.65 7.12
C TYR A 118 1.22 -6.81 7.73
N TYR A 119 1.25 -7.98 7.10
CA TYR A 119 0.45 -9.13 7.51
C TYR A 119 1.26 -10.40 7.49
N ASP A 120 1.20 -11.14 8.60
CA ASP A 120 1.74 -12.48 8.71
C ASP A 120 0.61 -13.49 8.54
N VAL A 121 0.73 -14.37 7.55
CA VAL A 121 -0.25 -15.39 7.20
C VAL A 121 0.25 -16.75 7.63
N LYS A 122 -0.58 -17.48 8.35
CA LYS A 122 -0.42 -18.91 8.64
C LYS A 122 -1.63 -19.69 8.13
N ILE A 123 -1.43 -20.96 7.81
CA ILE A 123 -2.52 -21.87 7.45
C ILE A 123 -2.52 -23.04 8.44
N GLU A 124 -3.69 -23.36 8.96
CA GLU A 124 -3.90 -24.46 9.91
C GLU A 124 -4.84 -25.47 9.25
N PRO A 125 -4.31 -26.58 8.71
CA PRO A 125 -5.12 -27.66 8.14
C PRO A 125 -5.68 -28.58 9.23
N VAL A 126 -6.96 -28.92 9.14
CA VAL A 126 -7.66 -29.92 9.96
C VAL A 126 -8.49 -30.82 9.04
N GLY A 127 -7.90 -31.92 8.59
CA GLY A 127 -8.50 -32.76 7.54
C GLY A 127 -8.67 -31.96 6.24
N ASN A 128 -9.88 -31.87 5.71
CA ASN A 128 -10.20 -31.11 4.48
C ASN A 128 -10.53 -29.62 4.75
N LEU A 129 -10.45 -29.17 5.99
CA LEU A 129 -10.69 -27.77 6.36
C LEU A 129 -9.36 -27.04 6.57
N PHE A 130 -9.12 -26.01 5.78
CA PHE A 130 -7.95 -25.16 5.90
C PHE A 130 -8.38 -23.81 6.45
N THR A 131 -7.84 -23.43 7.61
CA THR A 131 -8.06 -22.10 8.20
C THR A 131 -6.85 -21.23 7.96
N ILE A 132 -7.03 -20.14 7.22
CA ILE A 132 -5.98 -19.17 6.89
C ILE A 132 -6.17 -17.97 7.81
N THR A 133 -5.15 -17.67 8.60
CA THR A 133 -5.17 -16.53 9.51
C THR A 133 -4.07 -15.55 9.15
N ALA A 134 -4.46 -14.33 8.82
CA ALA A 134 -3.56 -13.20 8.64
C ALA A 134 -3.60 -12.31 9.88
N THR A 135 -2.50 -12.24 10.62
CA THR A 135 -2.34 -11.36 11.77
C THR A 135 -1.51 -10.14 11.41
N ARG A 136 -1.73 -9.06 12.13
CA ARG A 136 -0.95 -7.82 12.03
C ARG A 136 -0.45 -7.42 13.40
N ASP A 137 0.84 -7.14 13.52
CA ASP A 137 1.48 -6.74 14.80
C ASP A 137 1.27 -5.24 15.13
N GLU A 138 0.81 -4.44 14.17
CA GLU A 138 0.51 -3.01 14.36
C GLU A 138 -0.93 -2.74 14.81
N ALA A 139 -1.09 -1.79 15.74
CA ALA A 139 -2.40 -1.25 16.11
C ALA A 139 -2.97 -0.33 15.01
N PRO A 140 -4.28 -0.40 14.69
CA PRO A 140 -5.30 -1.30 15.23
C PRO A 140 -5.13 -2.75 14.74
N ASN A 141 -5.45 -3.76 15.55
CA ASN A 141 -5.39 -5.14 15.10
C ASN A 141 -6.49 -5.40 14.05
N LEU A 142 -6.11 -5.48 12.78
CA LEU A 142 -7.01 -5.68 11.63
C LEU A 142 -6.83 -7.08 11.02
N ASN A 143 -6.76 -8.10 11.87
CA ASN A 143 -6.59 -9.49 11.43
C ASN A 143 -7.66 -9.92 10.42
N ILE A 144 -7.34 -10.92 9.61
CA ILE A 144 -8.25 -11.52 8.64
C ILE A 144 -8.22 -13.01 8.89
N VAL A 145 -9.40 -13.64 8.96
CA VAL A 145 -9.51 -15.09 9.08
C VAL A 145 -10.36 -15.59 7.94
N ALA A 146 -9.84 -16.55 7.20
CA ALA A 146 -10.52 -17.20 6.10
C ALA A 146 -10.50 -18.70 6.32
N CYS A 147 -11.43 -19.40 5.69
CA CYS A 147 -11.44 -20.85 5.68
C CYS A 147 -11.87 -21.39 4.33
N VAL A 148 -11.37 -22.58 3.98
CA VAL A 148 -11.82 -23.33 2.82
C VAL A 148 -11.96 -24.79 3.21
N ASN A 149 -13.12 -25.37 2.90
CA ASN A 149 -13.42 -26.77 3.13
C ASN A 149 -13.53 -27.48 1.78
N LEU A 150 -12.61 -28.40 1.54
CA LEU A 150 -12.50 -29.10 0.27
C LEU A 150 -13.55 -30.21 0.10
N THR A 151 -14.25 -30.61 1.16
CA THR A 151 -15.28 -31.64 1.10
C THR A 151 -16.59 -31.12 0.53
N ASN A 152 -16.97 -29.90 0.93
CA ASN A 152 -18.25 -29.29 0.56
C ASN A 152 -18.11 -28.00 -0.26
N GLY A 153 -16.88 -27.54 -0.52
CA GLY A 153 -16.58 -26.30 -1.24
C GLY A 153 -16.89 -25.03 -0.45
N ALA A 154 -17.21 -25.12 0.85
CA ALA A 154 -17.52 -23.95 1.66
C ALA A 154 -16.26 -23.12 1.88
N SER A 155 -16.35 -21.83 1.57
CA SER A 155 -15.29 -20.87 1.86
C SER A 155 -15.86 -19.56 2.37
N GLY A 156 -15.06 -18.85 3.17
CA GLY A 156 -15.43 -17.56 3.71
C GLY A 156 -14.22 -16.74 4.10
N ILE A 157 -14.41 -15.44 4.23
CA ILE A 157 -13.39 -14.50 4.72
C ILE A 157 -14.07 -13.51 5.67
N ASN A 158 -13.57 -13.45 6.90
CA ASN A 158 -13.97 -12.47 7.91
C ASN A 158 -12.82 -11.50 8.16
N LYS A 159 -13.15 -10.20 8.22
CA LYS A 159 -12.20 -9.10 8.47
C LYS A 159 -12.41 -8.53 9.85
N GLY A 160 -11.32 -8.41 10.61
CA GLY A 160 -11.29 -7.76 11.90
C GLY A 160 -11.55 -6.27 11.77
N THR A 161 -12.12 -5.70 12.81
CA THR A 161 -12.33 -4.26 12.96
C THR A 161 -11.42 -3.74 14.07
N LYS A 162 -11.32 -2.41 14.19
CA LYS A 162 -10.48 -1.78 15.23
C LYS A 162 -10.81 -2.20 16.66
N THR A 163 -12.02 -2.71 16.89
CA THR A 163 -12.57 -3.03 18.22
C THR A 163 -12.80 -4.52 18.42
N ALA A 164 -12.70 -5.34 17.37
CA ALA A 164 -12.98 -6.76 17.44
C ALA A 164 -12.16 -7.52 16.38
N SER A 165 -11.41 -8.52 16.81
CA SER A 165 -10.71 -9.43 15.91
C SER A 165 -11.69 -10.27 15.11
N ALA A 166 -11.33 -10.60 13.87
CA ALA A 166 -12.07 -11.56 13.06
C ALA A 166 -11.99 -12.95 13.69
N SER A 167 -13.14 -13.64 13.72
CA SER A 167 -13.25 -15.07 13.98
C SER A 167 -13.30 -15.85 12.67
N ALA A 168 -12.96 -17.14 12.72
CA ALA A 168 -13.10 -18.03 11.58
C ALA A 168 -14.54 -18.01 11.03
N PRO A 169 -14.71 -17.87 9.71
CA PRO A 169 -16.02 -18.04 9.07
C PRO A 169 -16.54 -19.46 9.28
N ASN A 170 -17.85 -19.66 9.11
CA ASN A 170 -18.43 -21.00 9.15
C ASN A 170 -18.18 -21.71 7.82
N CYS A 171 -17.14 -22.56 7.77
CA CYS A 171 -16.84 -23.41 6.62
C CYS A 171 -17.20 -24.89 6.86
N GLY A 172 -18.08 -25.17 7.83
CA GLY A 172 -18.63 -26.51 8.09
C GLY A 172 -17.91 -27.29 9.18
#